data_AF-A0A377A4R4-F1
#
_entry.id   AF-A0A377A4R4-F1
#
_cell.length_a   1.000
_cell.length_b   1.000
_cell.length_c   1.000
_cell.angle_alpha   90.00
_cell.angle_beta   90.00
_cell.angle_gamma   90.00
#
_symmetry.space_group_name_H-M   'P 1'
#
loop_
_entity.id
_entity.type
_entity.pdbx_description
1 polymer ?
#
loop_
_entity_poly.entity_id
_entity_poly.type
_entity_poly.pdbx_seq_one_letter_code
_entity_poly.pdbx_strand_id
1 'polypeptide(L)'
;MSTLEQTIGNTPLVKLQRMGPDNGSEVWLKLEGNNPAGSVKDRAALSMIVEAEKRGEIKPGDVLIEATSGNTGIALAMIAALKGYRMKLLMPDNMSQERRAAMRAYGAELILVTKRAGHGRCARSGAGDGESWRRKAARSV
;
A
#
# COMPACT_ATOMS: atom_id res chain seq x y z
N MET A 1 2.74 -23.92 8.58
CA MET A 1 2.31 -22.81 9.44
C MET A 1 1.44 -21.89 8.62
N SER A 2 0.29 -21.46 9.15
CA SER A 2 -0.54 -20.46 8.48
C SER A 2 -0.02 -19.05 8.78
N THR A 3 0.21 -18.23 7.76
CA THR A 3 0.69 -16.85 7.92
C THR A 3 -0.40 -15.84 7.56
N LEU A 4 -0.25 -14.59 8.00
CA LEU A 4 -1.20 -13.49 7.69
C LEU A 4 -1.37 -13.28 6.18
N GLU A 5 -0.36 -13.61 5.38
CA GLU A 5 -0.41 -13.55 3.91
C GLU A 5 -1.58 -14.37 3.34
N GLN A 6 -1.87 -15.52 3.94
CA GLN A 6 -2.91 -16.44 3.49
C GLN A 6 -4.32 -15.97 3.83
N THR A 7 -4.46 -14.93 4.66
CA THR A 7 -5.76 -14.31 4.96
C THR A 7 -6.10 -13.18 3.99
N ILE A 8 -5.22 -12.87 3.03
CA ILE A 8 -5.49 -11.88 1.97
C ILE A 8 -6.35 -12.54 0.89
N GLY A 9 -7.42 -11.87 0.53
CA GLY A 9 -8.40 -12.35 -0.43
C GLY A 9 -9.45 -13.28 0.19
N ASN A 10 -10.04 -14.15 -0.63
CA ASN A 10 -11.17 -15.02 -0.23
C ASN A 10 -12.27 -14.31 0.59
N THR A 11 -12.50 -13.04 0.26
CA THR A 11 -13.41 -12.17 1.00
C THR A 11 -14.88 -12.56 0.77
N PRO A 12 -15.78 -12.29 1.73
CA PRO A 12 -17.20 -12.63 1.59
C PRO A 12 -17.86 -11.94 0.39
N LEU A 13 -18.83 -12.62 -0.21
CA LEU A 13 -19.79 -12.06 -1.18
C LEU A 13 -21.17 -12.09 -0.53
N VAL A 14 -21.79 -10.93 -0.33
CA VAL A 14 -23.05 -10.81 0.43
C VAL A 14 -24.13 -10.12 -0.39
N LYS A 15 -25.38 -10.61 -0.30
CA LYS A 15 -26.53 -10.06 -1.03
C LYS A 15 -27.16 -8.89 -0.28
N LEU A 16 -27.42 -7.77 -0.97
CA LEU A 16 -28.17 -6.64 -0.41
C LEU A 16 -29.65 -7.01 -0.20
N GLN A 17 -30.18 -6.66 0.98
CA GLN A 17 -31.54 -7.05 1.39
C GLN A 17 -32.57 -5.92 1.30
N ARG A 18 -32.16 -4.65 1.38
CA ARG A 18 -33.08 -3.50 1.55
C ARG A 18 -32.88 -2.35 0.56
N MET A 19 -31.73 -2.29 -0.10
CA MET A 19 -31.33 -1.15 -0.95
C MET A 19 -31.30 -1.50 -2.45
N GLY A 20 -31.78 -2.69 -2.82
CA GLY A 20 -31.89 -3.08 -4.22
C GLY A 20 -33.11 -2.44 -4.88
N PRO A 21 -33.08 -2.18 -6.19
CA PRO A 21 -34.27 -1.75 -6.93
C PRO A 21 -35.30 -2.89 -7.00
N ASP A 22 -36.60 -2.54 -6.99
CA ASP A 22 -37.70 -3.49 -7.09
C ASP A 22 -37.98 -3.87 -8.56
N ASN A 23 -37.04 -4.58 -9.17
CA ASN A 23 -37.11 -4.99 -10.58
C ASN A 23 -36.63 -6.43 -10.82
N GLY A 24 -36.54 -7.25 -9.76
CA GLY A 24 -36.04 -8.62 -9.82
C GLY A 24 -34.51 -8.76 -9.95
N SER A 25 -33.75 -7.66 -10.01
CA SER A 25 -32.28 -7.73 -10.02
C SER A 25 -31.69 -8.02 -8.64
N GLU A 26 -30.52 -8.67 -8.62
CA GLU A 26 -29.77 -8.91 -7.39
C GLU A 26 -28.50 -8.07 -7.36
N VAL A 27 -28.24 -7.43 -6.21
CA VAL A 27 -26.99 -6.72 -5.98
C VAL A 27 -26.18 -7.44 -4.90
N TRP A 28 -24.97 -7.84 -5.27
CA TRP A 28 -24.03 -8.53 -4.39
C TRP A 28 -22.81 -7.65 -4.12
N LEU A 29 -22.36 -7.63 -2.87
CA LEU A 29 -21.22 -6.85 -2.40
C LEU A 29 -20.04 -7.76 -2.09
N LYS A 30 -18.89 -7.48 -2.70
CA LYS A 30 -17.62 -8.15 -2.39
C LYS A 30 -16.91 -7.36 -1.28
N LEU A 31 -16.82 -7.94 -0.09
CA LEU A 31 -16.37 -7.22 1.12
C LEU A 31 -14.84 -7.18 1.23
N GLU A 32 -14.20 -6.36 0.41
CA GLU A 32 -12.73 -6.20 0.41
C GLU A 32 -12.16 -5.52 1.66
N GLY A 33 -13.01 -5.01 2.55
CA GLY A 33 -12.61 -4.58 3.89
C GLY A 33 -12.17 -5.73 4.81
N ASN A 34 -12.48 -6.98 4.46
CA ASN A 34 -12.07 -8.17 5.22
C ASN A 34 -10.61 -8.57 5.00
N ASN A 35 -9.88 -7.91 4.10
CA ASN A 35 -8.43 -8.09 4.01
C ASN A 35 -7.75 -7.54 5.29
N PRO A 36 -6.58 -8.05 5.69
CA PRO A 36 -5.97 -7.76 6.98
C PRO A 36 -5.66 -6.27 7.25
N ALA A 37 -5.27 -5.50 6.24
CA ALA A 37 -5.08 -4.05 6.34
C ALA A 37 -6.34 -3.25 5.96
N GLY A 38 -7.49 -3.92 5.81
CA GLY A 38 -8.81 -3.32 5.75
C GLY A 38 -9.23 -2.83 4.36
N SER A 39 -8.56 -3.26 3.28
CA SER A 39 -8.94 -2.79 1.94
C SER A 39 -8.58 -3.76 0.81
N VAL A 40 -9.13 -3.51 -0.38
CA VAL A 40 -8.78 -4.24 -1.61
C VAL A 40 -7.29 -4.14 -2.00
N LYS A 41 -6.57 -3.12 -1.49
CA LYS A 41 -5.18 -2.85 -1.90
C LYS A 41 -4.19 -3.90 -1.40
N ASP A 42 -4.53 -4.65 -0.37
CA ASP A 42 -3.76 -5.76 0.17
C ASP A 42 -3.42 -6.79 -0.91
N ARG A 43 -4.36 -7.08 -1.81
CA ARG A 43 -4.17 -8.01 -2.93
C ARG A 43 -3.10 -7.52 -3.89
N ALA A 44 -3.18 -6.26 -4.30
CA ALA A 44 -2.23 -5.66 -5.24
C ALA A 44 -0.85 -5.51 -4.59
N ALA A 45 -0.78 -5.01 -3.35
CA ALA A 45 0.46 -4.87 -2.60
C ALA A 45 1.19 -6.22 -2.45
N LEU A 46 0.45 -7.27 -2.08
CA LEU A 46 1.01 -8.61 -2.00
C LEU A 46 1.52 -9.09 -3.37
N SER A 47 0.70 -8.97 -4.41
CA SER A 47 1.07 -9.42 -5.76
C SER A 47 2.31 -8.71 -6.27
N MET A 48 2.43 -7.39 -6.11
CA MET A 48 3.59 -6.64 -6.61
C MET A 48 4.89 -7.10 -5.92
N ILE A 49 4.85 -7.27 -4.59
CA ILE A 49 6.02 -7.71 -3.81
C ILE A 49 6.37 -9.17 -4.16
N VAL A 50 5.41 -10.08 -4.18
CA VAL A 50 5.64 -11.51 -4.51
C VAL A 50 6.18 -11.68 -5.93
N GLU A 51 5.66 -10.95 -6.90
CA GLU A 51 6.16 -11.05 -8.27
C GLU A 51 7.57 -10.42 -8.40
N ALA A 52 7.88 -9.36 -7.65
CA ALA A 52 9.23 -8.80 -7.60
C ALA A 52 10.23 -9.76 -6.91
N GLU A 53 9.81 -10.47 -5.86
CA GLU A 53 10.58 -11.56 -5.23
C GLU A 53 10.87 -12.67 -6.25
N LYS A 54 9.86 -13.13 -6.99
CA LYS A 54 9.99 -14.18 -8.02
C LYS A 54 10.95 -13.79 -9.14
N ARG A 55 10.96 -12.52 -9.54
CA ARG A 55 11.92 -11.99 -10.53
C ARG A 55 13.32 -11.77 -9.97
N GLY A 56 13.55 -12.02 -8.68
CA GLY A 56 14.84 -11.78 -8.01
C GLY A 56 15.20 -10.30 -7.91
N GLU A 57 14.21 -9.42 -8.04
CA GLU A 57 14.44 -7.98 -8.02
C GLU A 57 14.67 -7.49 -6.60
N ILE A 58 13.92 -8.02 -5.65
CA ILE A 58 13.98 -7.64 -4.25
C ILE A 58 14.20 -8.88 -3.38
N LYS A 59 14.77 -8.65 -2.20
CA LYS A 59 14.99 -9.66 -1.16
C LYS A 59 14.71 -9.07 0.22
N PRO A 60 14.26 -9.87 1.20
CA PRO A 60 14.03 -9.38 2.56
C PRO A 60 15.21 -8.56 3.08
N GLY A 61 14.91 -7.45 3.76
CA GLY A 61 15.88 -6.44 4.18
C GLY A 61 16.08 -5.28 3.18
N ASP A 62 15.68 -5.44 1.92
CA ASP A 62 15.68 -4.35 0.94
C ASP A 62 14.72 -3.23 1.36
N VAL A 63 14.97 -2.03 0.80
CA VAL A 63 14.08 -0.88 0.95
C VAL A 63 13.09 -0.88 -0.21
N LEU A 64 11.82 -0.62 0.07
CA LEU A 64 10.76 -0.41 -0.91
C LEU A 64 10.28 1.04 -0.81
N ILE A 65 10.03 1.68 -1.95
CA ILE A 65 9.59 3.08 -2.01
C ILE A 65 8.33 3.18 -2.86
N GLU A 66 7.32 3.89 -2.36
CA GLU A 66 6.12 4.24 -3.11
C GLU A 66 5.63 5.66 -2.76
N ALA A 67 5.10 6.37 -3.76
CA ALA A 67 4.46 7.67 -3.59
C ALA A 67 2.94 7.50 -3.47
N THR A 68 2.45 7.38 -2.25
CA THR A 68 1.03 7.18 -1.98
C THR A 68 0.62 7.69 -0.60
N SER A 69 -0.62 8.13 -0.50
CA SER A 69 -1.21 8.65 0.74
C SER A 69 -2.47 7.91 1.19
N GLY A 70 -2.87 6.86 0.46
CA GLY A 70 -4.10 6.12 0.67
C GLY A 70 -3.89 4.68 1.13
N ASN A 71 -4.89 3.84 0.88
CA ASN A 71 -4.89 2.43 1.29
C ASN A 71 -3.74 1.62 0.69
N THR A 72 -3.20 2.01 -0.47
CA THR A 72 -2.01 1.37 -1.03
C THR A 72 -0.80 1.51 -0.10
N GLY A 73 -0.63 2.67 0.53
CA GLY A 73 0.47 2.88 1.48
C GLY A 73 0.33 2.03 2.73
N ILE A 74 -0.89 1.92 3.25
CA ILE A 74 -1.20 1.06 4.40
C ILE A 74 -0.96 -0.41 4.05
N ALA A 75 -1.44 -0.86 2.89
CA ALA A 75 -1.25 -2.23 2.41
C ALA A 75 0.24 -2.56 2.19
N LEU A 76 0.98 -1.70 1.50
CA LEU A 76 2.43 -1.89 1.29
C LEU A 76 3.21 -1.87 2.60
N ALA A 77 2.87 -0.98 3.53
CA ALA A 77 3.49 -0.96 4.86
C ALA A 77 3.26 -2.28 5.61
N MET A 78 2.03 -2.80 5.58
CA MET A 78 1.68 -4.08 6.21
C MET A 78 2.43 -5.25 5.57
N ILE A 79 2.47 -5.36 4.23
CA ILE A 79 3.19 -6.45 3.54
C ILE A 79 4.69 -6.34 3.76
N ALA A 80 5.25 -5.12 3.76
CA ALA A 80 6.66 -4.91 4.05
C ALA A 80 7.01 -5.38 5.46
N ALA A 81 6.20 -5.06 6.47
CA ALA A 81 6.37 -5.56 7.83
C ALA A 81 6.28 -7.09 7.89
N LEU A 82 5.30 -7.68 7.19
CA LEU A 82 5.06 -9.12 7.16
C LEU A 82 6.23 -9.90 6.52
N LYS A 83 6.83 -9.38 5.45
CA LYS A 83 7.90 -10.06 4.68
C LYS A 83 9.31 -9.57 5.03
N GLY A 84 9.46 -8.64 5.97
CA GLY A 84 10.76 -8.18 6.46
C GLY A 84 11.46 -7.16 5.55
N TYR A 85 10.70 -6.27 4.90
CA TYR A 85 11.21 -5.15 4.11
C TYR A 85 11.17 -3.84 4.89
N ARG A 86 11.99 -2.86 4.47
CA ARG A 86 11.91 -1.49 4.96
C ARG A 86 11.05 -0.66 4.02
N MET A 87 9.94 -0.12 4.50
CA MET A 87 9.02 0.66 3.67
C MET A 87 9.23 2.16 3.84
N LYS A 88 9.38 2.89 2.73
CA LYS A 88 9.37 4.36 2.70
C LYS A 88 8.21 4.87 1.85
N LEU A 89 7.38 5.74 2.40
CA LEU A 89 6.17 6.25 1.75
C LEU A 89 6.25 7.76 1.59
N LEU A 90 6.17 8.22 0.34
CA LEU A 90 6.18 9.63 0.01
C LEU A 90 4.74 10.14 -0.08
N MET A 91 4.40 11.19 0.67
CA MET A 91 3.05 11.76 0.65
C MET A 91 3.03 13.27 0.93
N PRO A 92 1.98 13.98 0.50
CA PRO A 92 1.77 15.37 0.90
C PRO A 92 1.65 15.54 2.43
N ASP A 93 2.14 16.66 2.94
CA ASP A 93 2.06 17.04 4.36
C ASP A 93 0.63 17.26 4.90
N ASN A 94 -0.33 17.54 4.02
CA ASN A 94 -1.73 17.80 4.36
C ASN A 94 -2.57 16.54 4.60
N MET A 95 -1.94 15.37 4.74
CA MET A 95 -2.65 14.12 5.03
C MET A 95 -3.12 14.03 6.48
N SER A 96 -4.31 13.45 6.65
CA SER A 96 -4.91 13.19 7.96
C SER A 96 -3.94 12.45 8.88
N GLN A 97 -3.90 12.82 10.16
CA GLN A 97 -3.03 12.17 11.13
C GLN A 97 -3.32 10.68 11.27
N GLU A 98 -4.60 10.27 11.18
CA GLU A 98 -5.03 8.87 11.25
C GLU A 98 -4.36 8.00 10.19
N ARG A 99 -4.36 8.43 8.92
CA ARG A 99 -3.68 7.70 7.84
C ARG A 99 -2.18 7.59 8.05
N ARG A 100 -1.54 8.66 8.54
CA ARG A 100 -0.11 8.65 8.86
C ARG A 100 0.18 7.69 10.03
N ALA A 101 -0.67 7.67 11.05
CA ALA A 101 -0.57 6.76 12.17
C ALA A 101 -0.73 5.30 11.73
N ALA A 102 -1.71 5.01 10.86
CA ALA A 102 -1.93 3.66 10.33
C ALA A 102 -0.70 3.11 9.58
N MET A 103 -0.06 3.92 8.74
CA MET A 103 1.16 3.50 8.02
C MET A 103 2.36 3.34 8.95
N ARG A 104 2.53 4.26 9.92
CA ARG A 104 3.62 4.17 10.91
C ARG A 104 3.45 3.01 11.88
N ALA A 105 2.23 2.58 12.17
CA ALA A 105 1.96 1.43 13.03
C ALA A 105 2.57 0.14 12.46
N TYR A 106 2.70 0.03 11.13
CA TYR A 106 3.40 -1.06 10.45
C TYR A 106 4.92 -0.79 10.27
N GLY A 107 5.46 0.28 10.86
CA GLY A 107 6.90 0.60 10.80
C GLY A 107 7.35 1.32 9.52
N ALA A 108 6.44 1.83 8.69
CA ALA A 108 6.83 2.59 7.51
C ALA A 108 7.40 3.98 7.85
N GLU A 109 8.47 4.37 7.15
CA GLU A 109 9.04 5.72 7.20
C GLU A 109 8.24 6.64 6.28
N LEU A 110 7.69 7.73 6.82
CA LEU A 110 6.90 8.68 6.03
C LEU A 110 7.75 9.89 5.63
N ILE A 111 7.89 10.11 4.33
CA ILE A 111 8.59 11.25 3.75
C ILE A 111 7.54 12.26 3.28
N LEU A 112 7.42 13.36 4.01
CA LEU A 112 6.43 14.41 3.70
C LEU A 112 6.98 15.37 2.64
N VAL A 113 6.19 15.62 1.60
CA VAL A 113 6.50 16.62 0.57
C VAL A 113 5.53 17.79 0.62
N THR A 114 6.05 18.98 0.32
CA THR A 114 5.26 20.21 0.28
C THR A 114 4.43 20.28 -1.01
N LYS A 115 3.18 20.78 -0.88
CA LYS A 115 2.15 20.80 -1.94
C LYS A 115 2.59 21.39 -3.30
N ARG A 116 3.62 22.25 -3.34
CA ARG A 116 4.15 22.86 -4.59
C ARG A 116 4.71 21.80 -5.55
N ALA A 117 5.17 20.67 -5.01
CA ALA A 117 5.54 19.49 -5.75
C ALA A 117 4.36 18.51 -5.79
N GLY A 118 3.46 18.62 -6.79
CA GLY A 118 2.39 17.64 -6.99
C GLY A 118 2.90 16.19 -7.14
N HIS A 119 2.01 15.19 -7.06
CA HIS A 119 2.36 13.75 -7.08
C HIS A 119 3.38 13.36 -8.16
N GLY A 120 3.26 13.86 -9.40
CA GLY A 120 4.19 13.57 -10.50
C GLY A 120 5.57 14.27 -10.42
N ARG A 121 5.74 15.23 -9.50
CA ARG A 121 7.02 15.88 -9.16
C ARG A 121 7.59 15.41 -7.83
N CYS A 122 6.84 14.71 -6.99
CA CYS A 122 7.28 14.16 -5.71
C CYS A 122 8.52 13.25 -5.87
N ALA A 123 8.49 12.36 -6.88
CA ALA A 123 9.64 11.52 -7.24
C ALA A 123 10.86 12.29 -7.77
N ARG A 124 10.73 13.59 -8.07
CA ARG A 124 11.79 14.44 -8.68
C ARG A 124 12.25 15.61 -7.81
N SER A 125 11.50 15.99 -6.77
CA SER A 125 11.68 17.27 -6.06
C SER A 125 12.21 17.15 -4.63
N GLY A 126 12.49 15.94 -4.13
CA GLY A 126 13.42 15.73 -3.01
C GLY A 126 14.89 16.03 -3.38
N ALA A 127 15.12 16.76 -4.47
CA ALA A 127 16.42 17.04 -5.08
C ALA A 127 17.21 18.15 -4.34
N GLY A 128 17.35 18.00 -3.03
CA GLY A 128 18.47 18.60 -2.30
C GLY A 128 19.77 17.81 -2.48
N ASP A 129 19.66 16.52 -2.82
CA ASP A 129 20.80 15.62 -3.10
C ASP A 129 20.43 14.63 -4.22
N GLY A 130 20.34 15.12 -5.46
CA GLY A 130 19.85 14.35 -6.62
C GLY A 130 20.70 13.12 -6.99
N GLU A 131 21.92 13.01 -6.48
CA GLU A 131 22.91 12.00 -6.89
C GLU A 131 23.10 10.86 -5.86
N SER A 132 22.90 11.14 -4.57
CA SER A 132 23.02 10.16 -3.47
C SER A 132 21.84 9.20 -3.41
N TRP A 133 20.61 9.70 -3.63
CA TRP A 133 19.38 8.90 -3.58
C TRP A 133 19.20 7.99 -4.79
N ARG A 134 19.69 8.39 -5.97
CA ARG A 134 19.63 7.57 -7.18
C ARG A 134 20.61 6.38 -7.14
N ARG A 135 21.76 6.52 -6.48
CA ARG A 135 22.69 5.40 -6.26
C ARG A 135 22.21 4.44 -5.16
N LYS A 136 21.38 4.92 -4.24
CA LYS A 136 20.66 4.09 -3.24
C LYS A 136 19.24 3.70 -3.70
N ALA A 137 18.90 3.91 -4.98
CA ALA A 137 17.54 3.79 -5.48
C ALA A 137 16.97 2.40 -5.20
N ALA A 138 16.16 2.37 -4.15
CA ALA A 138 15.26 1.30 -3.82
C ALA A 138 14.32 1.08 -5.00
N ARG A 139 14.04 -0.18 -5.32
CA ARG A 139 13.19 -0.53 -6.45
C ARG A 139 11.77 -0.05 -6.15
N SER A 140 11.20 0.75 -7.05
CA SER A 140 9.78 1.08 -7.01
C SER A 140 8.99 -0.20 -7.20
N VAL A 141 8.07 -0.47 -6.29
CA VAL A 141 7.20 -1.64 -6.32
C VAL A 141 5.87 -1.26 -6.96
#